data_AF-A0A1I4KP00-F1
#
_entry.id   AF-A0A1I4KP00-F1
#
_cell.length_a   1.000
_cell.length_b   1.000
_cell.length_c   1.000
_cell.angle_alpha   90.00
_cell.angle_beta   90.00
_cell.angle_gamma   90.00
#
_symmetry.space_group_name_H-M   'P 1'
#
loop_
_entity.id
_entity.type
_entity.pdbx_description
1 polymer ?
#
loop_
_entity_poly.entity_id
_entity_poly.type
_entity_poly.pdbx_seq_one_letter_code
_entity_poly.pdbx_strand_id
1 'polypeptide(L)'
;MAHGSEDDQQNEQWLQTLEALIMRMRKIGGNEFRAIRAATWREDWPDKRAPWIEKVRTMVKEAQKQGGNALVIPARVMNEGREKKFLAGLEYELGSGFAPHPLFVQWVEEQIKARMVQIGVNK
;
A
#
# COMPACT_ATOMS: atom_id res chain seq x y z
N MET A 1 -1.26 2.19 0.94
CA MET A 1 -2.66 2.43 1.35
C MET A 1 -3.52 1.22 1.01
N ALA A 2 -4.03 0.46 1.98
CA ALA A 2 -4.97 -0.64 1.70
C ALA A 2 -6.43 -0.20 1.84
N HIS A 3 -7.34 -1.02 1.33
CA HIS A 3 -8.79 -0.81 1.49
C HIS A 3 -9.21 -0.74 2.97
N GLY A 4 -8.70 -1.67 3.80
CA GLY A 4 -9.09 -1.81 5.20
C GLY A 4 -10.36 -2.65 5.39
N SER A 5 -10.79 -2.79 6.65
CA SER A 5 -11.96 -3.59 7.06
C SER A 5 -12.87 -2.83 8.02
N GLU A 6 -14.12 -3.24 8.16
CA GLU A 6 -15.06 -2.76 9.18
C GLU A 6 -14.60 -3.11 10.58
N ASP A 7 -14.08 -4.32 10.71
CA ASP A 7 -13.67 -4.88 11.98
C ASP A 7 -12.29 -4.35 12.36
N ASP A 8 -12.13 -3.96 13.62
CA ASP A 8 -10.91 -3.34 14.10
C ASP A 8 -9.74 -4.34 14.10
N GLN A 9 -10.00 -5.61 14.45
CA GLN A 9 -8.96 -6.64 14.46
C GLN A 9 -8.49 -6.99 13.04
N GLN A 10 -9.40 -7.16 12.10
CA GLN A 10 -9.06 -7.38 10.69
C GLN A 10 -8.34 -6.17 10.08
N ASN A 11 -8.75 -4.95 10.43
CA ASN A 11 -8.04 -3.76 9.97
C ASN A 11 -6.61 -3.68 10.54
N GLU A 12 -6.41 -4.10 11.78
CA GLU A 12 -5.08 -4.20 12.39
C GLU A 12 -4.20 -5.24 11.69
N GLN A 13 -4.76 -6.40 11.30
CA GLN A 13 -4.03 -7.40 10.50
C GLN A 13 -3.58 -6.84 9.14
N TRP A 14 -4.41 -6.01 8.50
CA TRP A 14 -4.01 -5.29 7.29
C TRP A 14 -2.83 -4.35 7.54
N LEU A 15 -2.86 -3.58 8.63
CA LEU A 15 -1.77 -2.68 8.99
C LEU A 15 -0.48 -3.45 9.28
N GLN A 16 -0.54 -4.53 10.05
CA GLN A 16 0.60 -5.39 10.35
C GLN A 16 1.23 -5.97 9.09
N THR A 17 0.41 -6.39 8.12
CA THR A 17 0.89 -6.88 6.82
C THR A 17 1.64 -5.76 6.07
N LEU A 18 1.08 -4.56 6.02
CA LEU A 18 1.71 -3.42 5.37
C LEU A 18 3.01 -3.01 6.07
N GLU A 19 3.04 -3.01 7.40
CA GLU A 19 4.26 -2.71 8.17
C GLU A 19 5.35 -3.77 7.94
N ALA A 20 4.98 -5.05 7.83
CA ALA A 20 5.92 -6.10 7.45
C ALA A 20 6.50 -5.88 6.04
N LEU A 21 5.70 -5.39 5.09
CA LEU A 21 6.19 -4.99 3.77
C LEU A 21 7.13 -3.78 3.86
N ILE A 22 6.82 -2.78 4.69
CA ILE A 22 7.70 -1.63 4.93
C ILE A 22 9.05 -2.05 5.47
N MET A 23 9.08 -2.97 6.44
CA MET A 23 10.33 -3.53 6.97
C MET A 23 11.15 -4.22 5.87
N ARG A 24 10.51 -4.93 4.94
CA ARG A 24 11.19 -5.55 3.80
C ARG A 24 11.71 -4.50 2.83
N MET A 25 10.91 -3.49 2.47
CA MET A 25 11.33 -2.39 1.60
C MET A 25 12.59 -1.68 2.12
N ARG A 26 12.64 -1.41 3.43
CA ARG A 26 13.83 -0.83 4.07
C ARG A 26 15.08 -1.71 3.94
N LYS A 27 14.95 -3.03 3.99
CA LYS A 27 16.07 -3.97 3.84
C LYS A 27 16.63 -4.03 2.42
N ILE A 28 15.86 -3.63 1.41
CA ILE A 28 16.23 -3.74 -0.01
C ILE A 28 16.49 -2.38 -0.68
N GLY A 29 16.67 -1.31 0.10
CA GLY A 29 17.04 0.02 -0.41
C GLY A 29 16.06 1.14 -0.11
N GLY A 30 14.89 0.86 0.50
CA GLY A 30 13.89 1.87 0.85
C GLY A 30 14.32 2.90 1.91
N ASN A 31 15.55 2.83 2.43
CA ASN A 31 16.07 3.80 3.41
C ASN A 31 16.36 5.19 2.82
N GLU A 32 16.35 5.32 1.49
CA GLU A 32 16.43 6.61 0.80
C GLU A 32 15.17 7.47 1.04
N PHE A 33 14.04 6.84 1.36
CA PHE A 33 12.84 7.56 1.76
C PHE A 33 12.94 8.00 3.22
N ARG A 34 12.75 9.30 3.47
CA ARG A 34 12.72 9.88 4.83
C ARG A 34 11.77 9.14 5.78
N ALA A 35 10.61 8.73 5.27
CA ALA A 35 9.66 7.92 6.00
C ALA A 35 8.86 7.05 5.02
N ILE A 36 8.48 5.86 5.49
CA ILE A 36 7.50 4.99 4.84
C ILE A 36 6.50 4.61 5.94
N ARG A 37 5.20 4.77 5.69
CA ARG A 37 4.13 4.59 6.68
C ARG A 37 2.99 3.75 6.11
N ALA A 38 2.41 2.86 6.91
CA ALA A 38 1.21 2.14 6.53
C ALA A 38 -0.06 2.90 6.93
N ALA A 39 -1.10 2.74 6.11
CA ALA A 39 -2.45 3.17 6.46
C ALA A 39 -3.50 2.43 5.62
N THR A 40 -4.72 2.43 6.13
CA THR A 40 -5.92 1.91 5.47
C THR A 40 -6.94 3.03 5.29
N TRP A 41 -7.82 2.90 4.29
CA TRP A 41 -8.93 3.84 4.12
C TRP A 41 -10.15 3.49 4.96
N ARG A 42 -10.35 2.19 5.23
CA ARG A 42 -11.63 1.64 5.73
C ARG A 42 -12.78 2.16 4.87
N GLU A 43 -12.61 2.01 3.56
CA GLU A 43 -13.24 2.85 2.54
C GLU A 43 -14.77 2.84 2.57
N ASP A 44 -15.38 1.72 2.97
CA ASP A 44 -16.83 1.53 2.95
C ASP A 44 -17.53 1.92 4.26
N TRP A 45 -16.78 2.26 5.31
CA TRP A 45 -17.33 2.49 6.66
C TRP A 45 -17.12 3.95 7.08
N PRO A 46 -18.09 4.85 6.87
CA PRO A 46 -17.89 6.30 7.03
C PRO A 46 -17.28 6.72 8.37
N ASP A 47 -17.80 6.16 9.47
CA ASP A 47 -17.39 6.52 10.84
C ASP A 47 -15.95 6.07 11.13
N LYS A 48 -15.55 4.93 10.57
CA LYS A 48 -14.19 4.41 10.69
C LYS A 48 -13.24 5.07 9.68
N ARG A 49 -13.74 5.46 8.51
CA ARG A 49 -13.00 6.09 7.43
C ARG A 49 -12.56 7.50 7.78
N ALA A 50 -13.44 8.31 8.39
CA ALA A 50 -13.15 9.72 8.65
C ALA A 50 -11.86 9.94 9.47
N PRO A 51 -11.62 9.23 10.60
CA PRO A 51 -10.35 9.32 11.32
C PRO A 51 -9.13 8.94 10.48
N TRP A 52 -9.25 7.95 9.59
CA TRP A 52 -8.17 7.53 8.70
C TRP A 52 -7.87 8.56 7.61
N ILE A 53 -8.89 9.23 7.07
CA ILE A 53 -8.68 10.34 6.14
C ILE A 53 -7.86 11.43 6.81
N GLU A 54 -8.23 11.87 8.01
CA GLU A 54 -7.49 12.91 8.74
C GLU A 54 -6.05 12.48 9.06
N LYS A 55 -5.86 11.22 9.48
CA LYS A 55 -4.52 10.66 9.73
C LYS A 55 -3.65 10.68 8.48
N VAL A 56 -4.17 10.29 7.32
CA VAL A 56 -3.39 10.24 6.07
C VAL A 56 -3.15 11.65 5.52
N ARG A 57 -4.14 12.55 5.58
CA ARG A 57 -3.95 13.96 5.22
C ARG A 57 -2.86 14.60 6.07
N THR A 58 -2.77 14.24 7.35
CA THR A 58 -1.70 14.69 8.24
C THR A 58 -0.33 14.17 7.80
N MET A 59 -0.21 12.90 7.45
CA MET A 59 1.05 12.32 6.93
C MET A 59 1.52 13.03 5.65
N VAL A 60 0.61 13.33 4.72
CA VAL A 60 0.94 14.04 3.46
C VAL A 60 1.43 15.46 3.76
N LYS A 61 0.72 16.20 4.63
CA LYS A 61 1.13 17.56 5.04
C LYS A 61 2.47 17.55 5.79
N GLU A 62 2.74 16.54 6.60
CA GLU A 62 4.03 16.39 7.30
C GLU A 62 5.20 16.25 6.32
N ALA A 63 5.03 15.49 5.23
CA ALA A 63 6.06 15.34 4.21
C ALA A 63 6.45 16.71 3.62
N GLN A 64 5.45 17.52 3.24
CA GLN A 64 5.65 18.88 2.72
C GLN A 64 6.32 19.80 3.75
N LYS A 65 5.85 19.80 5.01
CA LYS A 65 6.45 20.61 6.09
C LYS A 65 7.92 20.30 6.33
N GLN A 66 8.35 19.08 6.02
CA GLN A 66 9.74 18.65 6.14
C GLN A 66 10.53 18.89 4.83
N GLY A 67 9.97 19.60 3.86
CA GLY A 67 10.61 19.89 2.58
C GLY A 67 10.74 18.67 1.66
N GLY A 68 9.81 17.71 1.76
CA GLY A 68 9.73 16.55 0.86
C GLY A 68 8.37 16.43 0.18
N ASN A 69 8.28 15.52 -0.79
CA ASN A 69 7.03 15.20 -1.48
C ASN A 69 6.45 13.88 -0.96
N ALA A 70 5.14 13.81 -0.78
CA ALA A 70 4.47 12.58 -0.41
C ALA A 70 4.24 11.71 -1.65
N LEU A 71 4.67 10.43 -1.58
CA LEU A 71 4.27 9.39 -2.53
C LEU A 71 3.16 8.55 -1.89
N VAL A 72 1.98 8.54 -2.50
CA VAL A 72 0.84 7.75 -2.04
C VAL A 72 0.71 6.53 -2.93
N ILE A 73 1.00 5.35 -2.38
CA ILE A 73 1.00 4.09 -3.14
C ILE A 73 -0.20 3.23 -2.72
N PRO A 74 -1.14 2.92 -3.64
CA PRO A 74 -2.22 1.98 -3.38
C PRO A 74 -1.66 0.56 -3.17
N ALA A 75 -1.95 -0.05 -2.03
CA ALA A 75 -1.71 -1.47 -1.79
C ALA A 75 -2.90 -2.27 -2.30
N ARG A 76 -3.10 -2.22 -3.63
CA ARG A 76 -4.23 -2.80 -4.36
C ARG A 76 -3.73 -3.56 -5.57
N VAL A 77 -4.45 -4.62 -5.94
CA VAL A 77 -4.14 -5.41 -7.14
C VAL A 77 -4.31 -4.52 -8.38
N MET A 78 -5.50 -3.98 -8.59
CA MET A 78 -5.83 -3.12 -9.74
C MET A 78 -6.13 -1.68 -9.29
N ASN A 79 -5.78 -0.73 -10.16
CA ASN A 79 -6.18 0.68 -10.09
C ASN A 79 -5.82 1.41 -8.79
N GLU A 80 -6.27 2.65 -8.70
CA GLU A 80 -6.29 3.46 -7.50
C GLU A 80 -7.59 3.18 -6.71
N GLY A 81 -7.62 3.57 -5.44
CA GLY A 81 -8.85 3.70 -4.66
C GLY A 81 -9.40 5.13 -4.72
N ARG A 82 -9.87 5.63 -3.57
CA ARG A 82 -10.43 6.99 -3.45
C ARG A 82 -9.39 8.04 -3.03
N GLU A 83 -8.10 7.80 -3.25
CA GLU A 83 -6.99 8.71 -2.88
C GLU A 83 -7.25 10.13 -3.39
N LYS A 84 -7.55 10.29 -4.69
CA LYS A 84 -7.86 11.58 -5.34
C LYS A 84 -8.96 12.35 -4.62
N LYS A 85 -10.00 11.64 -4.16
CA LYS A 85 -11.12 12.25 -3.43
C LYS A 85 -10.72 12.64 -2.01
N PHE A 86 -10.08 11.73 -1.26
CA PHE A 86 -9.77 11.93 0.15
C PHE A 86 -8.60 12.89 0.39
N LEU A 87 -7.70 13.01 -0.58
CA LEU A 87 -6.53 13.88 -0.54
C LEU A 87 -6.68 15.13 -1.41
N ALA A 88 -7.90 15.46 -1.83
CA ALA A 88 -8.16 16.67 -2.60
C ALA A 88 -7.57 17.92 -1.90
N GLY A 89 -6.96 18.79 -2.71
CA GLY A 89 -6.28 20.01 -2.27
C GLY A 89 -4.92 19.81 -1.60
N LEU A 90 -4.35 18.60 -1.60
CA LEU A 90 -2.99 18.34 -1.15
C LEU A 90 -2.09 18.01 -2.34
N GLU A 91 -0.80 18.34 -2.23
CA GLU A 91 0.19 17.95 -3.24
C GLU A 91 0.81 16.61 -2.84
N TYR A 92 0.76 15.66 -3.76
CA TYR A 92 1.35 14.34 -3.64
C TYR A 92 1.43 13.70 -5.02
N GLU A 93 2.31 12.72 -5.15
CA GLU A 93 2.33 11.84 -6.32
C GLU A 93 1.57 10.56 -6.00
N LEU A 94 0.77 10.09 -6.96
CA LEU A 94 -0.06 8.91 -6.81
C LEU A 94 0.51 7.76 -7.64
N GLY A 95 0.82 6.65 -6.98
CA GLY A 95 1.16 5.41 -7.65
C GLY A 95 -0.09 4.66 -8.15
N SER A 96 0.13 3.54 -8.81
CA SER A 96 -0.94 2.62 -9.24
C SER A 96 -1.02 1.39 -8.33
N GLY A 97 -2.09 0.60 -8.49
CA GLY A 97 -2.09 -0.80 -8.07
C GLY A 97 -0.95 -1.60 -8.71
N PHE A 98 -0.60 -2.74 -8.13
CA PHE A 98 0.63 -3.48 -8.47
C PHE A 98 0.48 -4.49 -9.62
N ALA A 99 -0.73 -4.91 -9.99
CA ALA A 99 -0.91 -5.90 -11.04
C ALA A 99 -0.40 -5.49 -12.44
N PRO A 100 -0.49 -4.23 -12.89
CA PRO A 100 0.11 -3.81 -14.15
C PRO A 100 1.65 -3.74 -14.10
N HIS A 101 2.27 -3.92 -12.93
CA HIS A 101 3.72 -3.83 -12.80
C HIS A 101 4.39 -5.12 -13.32
N PRO A 102 5.44 -5.03 -14.16
CA PRO A 102 6.13 -6.21 -14.71
C PRO A 102 6.64 -7.19 -13.65
N LEU A 103 7.12 -6.69 -12.51
CA LEU A 103 7.57 -7.53 -11.39
C LEU A 103 6.44 -8.38 -10.78
N PHE A 104 5.18 -7.93 -10.85
CA PHE A 104 4.07 -8.76 -10.40
C PHE A 104 3.84 -9.93 -11.36
N VAL A 105 3.91 -9.69 -12.66
CA VAL A 105 3.84 -10.75 -13.69
C VAL A 105 4.96 -11.76 -13.47
N GLN A 106 6.20 -11.30 -13.34
CA GLN A 106 7.35 -12.14 -13.07
C GLN A 106 7.14 -12.97 -11.78
N TRP A 107 6.68 -12.35 -10.71
CA TRP A 107 6.40 -13.06 -9.46
C TRP A 107 5.35 -14.17 -9.63
N VAL A 108 4.28 -13.92 -10.38
CA VAL A 108 3.25 -14.94 -10.67
C VAL A 108 3.87 -16.11 -11.46
N GLU A 109 4.69 -15.83 -12.47
CA GLU A 109 5.39 -16.87 -13.24
C GLU A 109 6.31 -17.72 -12.35
N GLU A 110 7.03 -17.08 -11.43
CA GLU A 110 7.88 -17.77 -10.44
C GLU A 110 7.06 -18.65 -9.50
N GLN A 111 5.89 -18.19 -9.03
CA GLN A 111 4.99 -19.02 -8.22
C GLN A 111 4.47 -20.24 -8.98
N ILE A 112 4.11 -20.08 -10.27
CA ILE A 112 3.67 -21.19 -11.12
C ILE A 112 4.80 -22.21 -11.27
N LYS A 113 6.01 -21.77 -11.63
CA LYS A 113 7.19 -22.65 -11.78
C LYS A 113 7.51 -23.40 -10.49
N ALA A 114 7.53 -22.70 -9.35
CA ALA A 114 7.79 -23.32 -8.05
C ALA A 114 6.75 -24.40 -7.70
N ARG A 115 5.47 -24.16 -8.03
CA ARG A 115 4.39 -25.14 -7.80
C ARG A 115 4.49 -26.33 -8.74
N MET A 116 4.83 -26.13 -10.02
CA MET A 116 5.00 -27.23 -10.99
C MET A 116 6.08 -28.22 -10.56
N VAL A 117 7.22 -27.72 -10.04
CA VAL A 117 8.29 -28.55 -9.46
C VAL A 117 7.78 -29.35 -8.26
N GLN A 118 6.97 -28.72 -7.40
CA GLN A 118 6.44 -29.36 -6.19
C GLN A 118 5.43 -30.50 -6.49
N ILE A 119 4.70 -30.42 -7.60
CA ILE A 119 3.69 -31.43 -8.00
C ILE A 119 4.24 -32.50 -8.95
N GLY A 120 5.54 -32.54 -9.20
CA GLY A 120 6.18 -33.56 -10.03
C GLY A 120 5.85 -33.47 -11.53
N VAL A 121 5.28 -32.35 -11.97
CA VAL A 121 5.09 -32.07 -13.41
C VAL A 121 6.41 -31.51 -13.93
N ASN A 122 7.41 -32.39 -14.05
CA ASN A 122 8.56 -32.15 -14.89
C ASN A 122 8.14 -32.47 -16.33
N LYS A 123 8.25 -31.49 -17.23
CA LYS A 123 8.42 -31.80 -18.65
C LYS A 123 9.88 -32.18 -18.87
#